data_AF-A0A7L0LBP2-F1
#
_entry.id   AF-A0A7L0LBP2-F1
#
_cell.length_a   1.000
_cell.length_b   1.000
_cell.length_c   1.000
_cell.angle_alpha   90.00
_cell.angle_beta   90.00
_cell.angle_gamma   90.00
#
_symmetry.space_group_name_H-M   'P 1'
#
loop_
_entity.id
_entity.type
_entity.pdbx_description
1 polymer ?
#
loop_
_entity_poly.entity_id
_entity_poly.type
_entity_poly.pdbx_seq_one_letter_code
_entity_poly.pdbx_strand_id
1 'polypeptide(L)'
;FFQKTLCAVQSWFTLFGWSRGQNPISIPHSLRRDVCIVQLTVAQEKNFKRKVGKDKGFYEMLLHLHGQPIPGIAASQSLPPDPVERMFQLHWQHSELLSFLKSQGAYLPHVMPEFLLSPEDYELWTEVNTGLRVGSMRSSGKLSSTPIFVLERKAFEAMSKRAWTDVLLQIFKVFVLPRVTARIFPELSSSESLQSIPGIKSEPLCSNVYSRYERTVLVWLNKHYEKNRQIVWKDSRRGGIPPTRWIVNFDQDLLDGLVLAAQIAAYCPYLIPTHFIKMYTNPGTHEQFLHNSLILVKALHAINLDIDVKV
;
A
#
# COMPACT_ATOMS: atom_id res chain seq x y z
N PHE A 1 -7.67 2.06 13.87
CA PHE A 1 -7.68 1.90 12.41
C PHE A 1 -6.37 2.36 11.78
N PHE A 2 -6.05 3.67 11.79
CA PHE A 2 -4.84 4.24 11.14
C PHE A 2 -3.53 3.48 11.40
N GLN A 3 -3.21 3.14 12.65
CA GLN A 3 -1.97 2.41 12.98
C GLN A 3 -1.90 1.03 12.33
N LYS A 4 -3.04 0.31 12.23
CA LYS A 4 -3.09 -1.00 11.55
C LYS A 4 -2.86 -0.83 10.04
N THR A 5 -3.47 0.19 9.44
CA THR A 5 -3.26 0.53 8.02
C THR A 5 -1.80 0.90 7.76
N LEU A 6 -1.21 1.74 8.61
CA LEU A 6 0.19 2.14 8.52
C LEU A 6 1.12 0.92 8.55
N CYS A 7 0.94 0.01 9.54
CA CYS A 7 1.72 -1.22 9.62
C CYS A 7 1.56 -2.08 8.36
N ALA A 8 0.33 -2.29 7.88
CA ALA A 8 0.08 -3.08 6.67
C ALA A 8 0.75 -2.49 5.42
N VAL A 9 0.67 -1.16 5.24
CA VAL A 9 1.34 -0.46 4.14
C VAL A 9 2.86 -0.60 4.27
N GLN A 10 3.43 -0.38 5.46
CA GLN A 10 4.86 -0.54 5.68
C GLN A 10 5.35 -1.97 5.38
N SER A 11 4.65 -2.99 5.85
CA SER A 11 4.99 -4.38 5.61
C SER A 11 4.90 -4.71 4.13
N TRP A 12 3.82 -4.31 3.44
CA TRP A 12 3.67 -4.60 2.01
C TRP A 12 4.77 -3.98 1.16
N PHE A 13 5.04 -2.68 1.34
CA PHE A 13 6.09 -2.00 0.57
C PHE A 13 7.50 -2.46 0.97
N THR A 14 7.71 -2.84 2.22
CA THR A 14 8.97 -3.47 2.65
C THR A 14 9.23 -4.77 1.89
N LEU A 15 8.21 -5.59 1.70
CA LEU A 15 8.35 -6.89 1.07
C LEU A 15 8.40 -6.82 -0.46
N PHE A 16 7.59 -5.95 -1.06
CA PHE A 16 7.27 -5.99 -2.50
C PHE A 16 7.53 -4.68 -3.25
N GLY A 17 8.00 -3.63 -2.58
CA GLY A 17 8.21 -2.32 -3.21
C GLY A 17 9.39 -2.27 -4.17
N TRP A 18 10.39 -3.15 -4.02
CA TRP A 18 11.65 -3.10 -4.79
C TRP A 18 11.94 -4.42 -5.51
N SER A 19 12.59 -4.32 -6.66
CA SER A 19 12.94 -5.47 -7.52
C SER A 19 14.00 -6.40 -6.92
N ARG A 20 14.85 -5.89 -6.01
CA ARG A 20 15.96 -6.64 -5.40
C ARG A 20 15.59 -7.32 -4.07
N GLY A 21 14.30 -7.49 -3.81
CA GLY A 21 13.78 -8.11 -2.60
C GLY A 21 13.49 -7.10 -1.49
N GLN A 22 13.45 -7.59 -0.25
CA GLN A 22 12.95 -6.81 0.88
C GLN A 22 13.78 -5.55 1.17
N ASN A 23 13.10 -4.43 1.38
CA ASN A 23 13.69 -3.15 1.74
C ASN A 23 12.91 -2.50 2.89
N PRO A 24 13.31 -2.71 4.16
CA PRO A 24 12.59 -2.18 5.31
C PRO A 24 12.45 -0.65 5.29
N ILE A 25 11.19 -0.18 5.35
CA ILE A 25 10.88 1.25 5.40
C ILE A 25 10.19 1.68 6.69
N SER A 26 10.49 2.90 7.10
CA SER A 26 9.77 3.61 8.16
C SER A 26 9.03 4.79 7.56
N ILE A 27 7.70 4.80 7.63
CA ILE A 27 6.89 5.92 7.12
C ILE A 27 6.80 6.98 8.22
N PRO A 28 7.08 8.27 7.92
CA PRO A 28 7.46 8.82 6.62
C PRO A 28 8.98 8.89 6.38
N HIS A 29 9.79 8.62 7.40
CA HIS A 29 11.24 8.91 7.43
C HIS A 29 12.04 8.33 6.25
N SER A 30 11.85 7.06 5.88
CA SER A 30 12.57 6.44 4.76
C SER A 30 12.23 7.13 3.44
N LEU A 31 10.94 7.41 3.22
CA LEU A 31 10.45 8.03 1.98
C LEU A 31 10.97 9.45 1.81
N ARG A 32 11.05 10.22 2.91
CA ARG A 32 11.65 11.57 2.88
C ARG A 32 13.17 11.53 2.69
N ARG A 33 13.86 10.59 3.37
CA ARG A 33 15.32 10.45 3.29
C ARG A 33 15.79 10.02 1.91
N ASP A 34 15.07 9.12 1.25
CA ASP A 34 15.44 8.57 -0.05
C ASP A 34 15.29 9.57 -1.20
N VAL A 35 14.47 10.61 -1.02
CA VAL A 35 14.37 11.75 -1.93
C VAL A 35 15.50 12.76 -1.63
N CYS A 36 16.09 12.74 -0.42
CA CYS A 36 17.02 13.75 0.09
C CYS A 36 18.54 13.39 -0.01
N ILE A 37 18.92 12.29 -0.68
CA ILE A 37 20.33 11.83 -0.66
C ILE A 37 21.18 12.54 -1.70
N VAL A 38 21.66 13.75 -1.36
CA VAL A 38 23.09 14.11 -1.38
C VAL A 38 23.33 15.11 -0.24
N GLN A 39 24.32 14.82 0.62
CA GLN A 39 24.92 15.66 1.69
C GLN A 39 24.34 15.60 3.10
N LEU A 40 24.93 14.69 3.90
CA LEU A 40 25.14 14.88 5.35
C LEU A 40 26.64 14.75 5.72
N THR A 41 27.56 15.11 4.82
CA THR A 41 29.01 14.95 5.06
C THR A 41 29.82 16.25 5.03
N VAL A 42 29.27 17.38 5.50
CA VAL A 42 30.08 18.61 5.65
C VAL A 42 30.15 19.13 7.10
N ALA A 43 29.41 18.56 8.05
CA ALA A 43 29.63 18.86 9.47
C ALA A 43 30.16 17.63 10.19
N GLN A 44 31.50 17.60 10.33
CA GLN A 44 32.29 16.90 11.34
C GLN A 44 31.84 15.49 11.75
N GLU A 45 32.46 14.46 11.17
CA GLU A 45 33.31 13.46 11.86
C GLU A 45 33.57 12.24 10.96
N LYS A 46 34.78 11.69 11.10
CA LYS A 46 35.33 10.64 10.24
C LYS A 46 34.53 9.34 10.40
N ASN A 47 34.24 8.72 9.26
CA ASN A 47 33.88 7.30 9.08
C ASN A 47 32.44 6.85 9.39
N PHE A 48 31.45 7.26 8.60
CA PHE A 48 30.32 6.37 8.23
C PHE A 48 29.70 6.79 6.88
N LYS A 49 30.34 6.41 5.77
CA LYS A 49 29.70 6.48 4.44
C LYS A 49 28.72 5.31 4.30
N ARG A 50 27.52 5.42 4.85
CA ARG A 50 26.44 4.49 4.45
C ARG A 50 25.89 4.96 3.10
N LYS A 51 26.50 4.47 2.02
CA LYS A 51 25.89 4.52 0.68
C LYS A 51 24.51 3.87 0.81
N VAL A 52 23.43 4.65 0.79
CA VAL A 52 22.15 4.07 0.37
C VAL A 52 22.41 3.58 -1.04
N GLY A 53 22.28 2.26 -1.24
CA GLY A 53 22.48 1.68 -2.56
C GLY A 53 21.55 2.41 -3.53
N LYS A 54 22.08 2.82 -4.69
CA LYS A 54 21.30 3.54 -5.73
C LYS A 54 19.97 2.86 -6.05
N ASP A 55 19.85 1.55 -5.78
CA ASP A 55 18.72 0.69 -6.07
C ASP A 55 17.62 0.63 -4.97
N LYS A 56 17.68 1.48 -3.94
CA LYS A 56 16.77 1.40 -2.77
C LYS A 56 15.89 2.63 -2.53
N GLY A 57 15.97 3.63 -3.41
CA GLY A 57 15.23 4.88 -3.26
C GLY A 57 13.74 4.76 -3.57
N PHE A 58 12.96 5.76 -3.15
CA PHE A 58 11.53 5.86 -3.43
C PHE A 58 11.20 5.91 -4.93
N TYR A 59 11.99 6.61 -5.75
CA TYR A 59 11.75 6.65 -7.20
C TYR A 59 12.10 5.33 -7.91
N GLU A 60 13.05 4.56 -7.38
CA GLU A 60 13.32 3.19 -7.85
C GLU A 60 12.15 2.24 -7.53
N MET A 61 11.52 2.41 -6.36
CA MET A 61 10.29 1.70 -6.00
C MET A 61 9.16 2.03 -6.99
N LEU A 62 8.99 3.31 -7.32
CA LEU A 62 8.00 3.75 -8.30
C LEU A 62 8.28 3.18 -9.69
N LEU A 63 9.54 3.19 -10.14
CA LEU A 63 9.95 2.57 -11.40
C LEU A 63 9.63 1.06 -11.41
N HIS A 64 9.89 0.35 -10.32
CA HIS A 64 9.57 -1.08 -10.20
C HIS A 64 8.06 -1.36 -10.26
N LEU A 65 7.26 -0.57 -9.54
CA LEU A 65 5.81 -0.78 -9.45
C LEU A 65 5.06 -0.29 -10.71
N HIS A 66 5.50 0.80 -11.31
CA HIS A 66 4.91 1.33 -12.54
C HIS A 66 5.43 0.58 -13.78
N GLY A 67 6.68 0.11 -13.75
CA GLY A 67 7.36 -0.55 -14.88
C GLY A 67 7.94 0.41 -15.90
N GLN A 68 7.70 1.73 -15.76
CA GLN A 68 8.24 2.80 -16.60
C GLN A 68 8.65 3.99 -15.73
N PRO A 69 9.59 4.85 -16.19
CA PRO A 69 9.90 6.10 -15.51
C PRO A 69 8.67 7.00 -15.41
N ILE A 70 8.59 7.80 -14.33
CA ILE A 70 7.55 8.81 -14.20
C ILE A 70 7.93 10.00 -15.09
N PRO A 71 7.03 10.45 -15.98
CA PRO A 71 7.27 11.64 -16.80
C PRO A 71 7.62 12.84 -15.91
N GLY A 72 8.68 13.58 -16.28
CA GLY A 72 9.11 14.76 -15.54
C GLY A 72 10.02 14.49 -14.34
N ILE A 73 10.13 13.25 -13.83
CA ILE A 73 10.99 12.94 -12.67
C ILE A 73 12.05 11.92 -13.06
N ALA A 74 13.32 12.36 -13.10
CA ALA A 74 14.43 11.45 -13.29
C ALA A 74 14.72 10.68 -11.98
N ALA A 75 14.66 9.35 -12.03
CA ALA A 75 14.83 8.47 -10.87
C ALA A 75 16.17 8.65 -10.12
N SER A 76 17.20 9.17 -10.80
CA SER A 76 18.56 9.31 -10.28
C SER A 76 19.08 10.76 -10.25
N GLN A 77 18.19 11.76 -10.18
CA GLN A 77 18.62 13.16 -10.14
C GLN A 77 19.28 13.49 -8.80
N SER A 78 20.50 14.03 -8.83
CA SER A 78 21.15 14.57 -7.64
C SER A 78 20.45 15.83 -7.17
N LEU A 79 20.31 16.00 -5.85
CA LEU A 79 19.78 17.23 -5.30
C LEU A 79 20.84 18.35 -5.23
N PRO A 80 20.43 19.62 -5.32
CA PRO A 80 21.28 20.77 -5.12
C PRO A 80 21.83 20.80 -3.69
N PRO A 81 23.06 21.32 -3.50
CA PRO A 81 23.63 21.52 -2.16
C PRO A 81 22.97 22.69 -1.41
N ASP A 82 22.45 23.69 -2.14
CA ASP A 82 21.76 24.83 -1.52
C ASP A 82 20.42 24.38 -0.93
N PRO A 83 20.15 24.63 0.37
CA PRO A 83 18.92 24.18 1.02
C PRO A 83 17.65 24.74 0.40
N VAL A 84 17.68 25.98 -0.10
CA VAL A 84 16.49 26.65 -0.68
C VAL A 84 16.19 26.06 -2.05
N GLU A 85 17.21 25.94 -2.92
CA GLU A 85 17.08 25.27 -4.22
C GLU A 85 16.63 23.82 -4.07
N ARG A 86 17.22 23.09 -3.11
CA ARG A 86 16.84 21.71 -2.78
C ARG A 86 15.38 21.61 -2.39
N MET A 87 14.93 22.46 -1.45
CA MET A 87 13.55 22.50 -1.00
C MET A 87 12.58 22.75 -2.17
N PHE A 88 12.88 23.72 -3.04
CA PHE A 88 12.03 24.00 -4.22
C PHE A 88 12.00 22.83 -5.21
N GLN A 89 13.14 22.19 -5.45
CA GLN A 89 13.20 21.02 -6.31
C GLN A 89 12.38 19.85 -5.73
N LEU A 90 12.50 19.58 -4.44
CA LEU A 90 11.72 18.55 -3.74
C LEU A 90 10.22 18.82 -3.83
N HIS A 91 9.81 20.05 -3.55
CA HIS A 91 8.42 20.48 -3.65
C HIS A 91 7.88 20.30 -5.08
N TRP A 92 8.66 20.70 -6.08
CA TRP A 92 8.29 20.50 -7.49
C TRP A 92 8.16 19.01 -7.85
N GLN A 93 9.14 18.18 -7.50
CA GLN A 93 9.09 16.74 -7.74
C GLN A 93 7.86 16.08 -7.09
N HIS A 94 7.53 16.47 -5.85
CA HIS A 94 6.31 16.01 -5.18
C HIS A 94 5.03 16.49 -5.87
N SER A 95 5.03 17.71 -6.41
CA SER A 95 3.91 18.23 -7.20
C SER A 95 3.69 17.41 -8.47
N GLU A 96 4.76 17.14 -9.22
CA GLU A 96 4.71 16.30 -10.44
C GLU A 96 4.27 14.87 -10.13
N LEU A 97 4.78 14.28 -9.04
CA LEU A 97 4.35 12.96 -8.59
C LEU A 97 2.84 12.92 -8.29
N LEU A 98 2.34 13.88 -7.52
CA LEU A 98 0.92 13.94 -7.17
C LEU A 98 0.05 14.18 -8.41
N SER A 99 0.49 15.02 -9.34
CA SER A 99 -0.16 15.25 -10.63
C SER A 99 -0.21 13.96 -11.46
N PHE A 100 0.92 13.26 -11.56
CA PHE A 100 1.02 11.99 -12.27
C PHE A 100 0.10 10.93 -11.66
N LEU A 101 0.13 10.72 -10.34
CA LEU A 101 -0.77 9.77 -9.67
C LEU A 101 -2.24 10.10 -9.94
N LYS A 102 -2.62 11.38 -9.90
CA LYS A 102 -3.99 11.83 -10.24
C LYS A 102 -4.35 11.47 -11.69
N SER A 103 -3.43 11.64 -12.64
CA SER A 103 -3.64 11.22 -14.04
C SER A 103 -3.87 9.69 -14.18
N GLN A 104 -3.35 8.90 -13.25
CA GLN A 104 -3.52 7.44 -13.19
C GLN A 104 -4.78 7.02 -12.40
N GLY A 105 -5.61 7.98 -11.96
CA GLY A 105 -6.85 7.74 -11.23
C GLY A 105 -6.72 7.73 -9.70
N ALA A 106 -5.60 8.20 -9.14
CA ALA A 106 -5.47 8.41 -7.71
C ALA A 106 -6.31 9.61 -7.24
N TYR A 107 -6.85 9.54 -6.02
CA TYR A 107 -7.61 10.63 -5.41
C TYR A 107 -6.93 11.13 -4.12
N LEU A 108 -6.21 12.25 -4.24
CA LEU A 108 -5.43 12.89 -3.16
C LEU A 108 -5.68 14.41 -3.16
N PRO A 109 -6.91 14.89 -2.95
CA PRO A 109 -7.20 16.32 -2.91
C PRO A 109 -6.62 17.00 -1.65
N HIS A 110 -6.40 16.23 -0.58
CA HIS A 110 -5.95 16.72 0.73
C HIS A 110 -4.43 16.66 0.92
N VAL A 111 -3.71 15.95 0.05
CA VAL A 111 -2.25 15.85 0.14
C VAL A 111 -1.62 16.95 -0.70
N MET A 112 -0.94 17.88 -0.04
CA MET A 112 -0.16 18.94 -0.66
C MET A 112 1.33 18.53 -0.75
N PRO A 113 2.09 19.04 -1.75
CA PRO A 113 3.50 18.69 -1.94
C PRO A 113 4.37 18.98 -0.70
N GLU A 114 4.12 20.08 0.00
CA GLU A 114 4.83 20.47 1.20
C GLU A 114 4.65 19.49 2.37
N PHE A 115 3.55 18.73 2.40
CA PHE A 115 3.34 17.68 3.41
C PHE A 115 4.20 16.44 3.16
N LEU A 116 4.89 16.35 2.02
CA LEU A 116 5.80 15.25 1.71
C LEU A 116 7.26 15.57 2.04
N LEU A 117 7.57 16.83 2.37
CA LEU A 117 8.91 17.31 2.73
C LEU A 117 9.43 16.77 4.08
N SER A 118 10.73 16.91 4.30
CA SER A 118 11.34 16.79 5.63
C SER A 118 10.88 17.92 6.55
N PRO A 119 10.91 17.74 7.89
CA PRO A 119 10.59 18.82 8.82
C PRO A 119 11.46 20.07 8.57
N GLU A 120 12.74 19.87 8.25
CA GLU A 120 13.68 20.95 7.97
C GLU A 120 13.34 21.69 6.67
N ASP A 121 13.02 20.96 5.60
CA ASP A 121 12.64 21.56 4.31
C ASP A 121 11.23 22.19 4.37
N TYR A 122 10.31 21.66 5.20
CA TYR A 122 8.99 22.26 5.44
C TYR A 122 9.10 23.57 6.21
N GLU A 123 9.88 23.62 7.30
CA GLU A 123 10.16 24.86 8.03
C GLU A 123 10.73 25.92 7.08
N LEU A 124 11.70 25.53 6.24
CA LEU A 124 12.26 26.40 5.21
C LEU A 124 11.22 26.88 4.18
N TRP A 125 10.38 25.98 3.66
CA TRP A 125 9.30 26.32 2.74
C TRP A 125 8.31 27.31 3.37
N THR A 126 7.97 27.13 4.65
CA THR A 126 7.09 28.08 5.37
C THR A 126 7.74 29.44 5.58
N GLU A 127 9.02 29.51 5.94
CA GLU A 127 9.75 30.79 6.12
C GLU A 127 9.79 31.60 4.82
N VAL A 128 10.03 30.93 3.68
CA VAL A 128 10.10 31.56 2.37
C VAL A 128 8.72 32.07 1.95
N ASN A 129 7.67 31.26 2.11
CA ASN A 129 6.33 31.64 1.64
C ASN A 129 5.57 32.59 2.58
N THR A 130 5.93 32.64 3.86
CA THR A 130 5.40 33.64 4.82
C THR A 130 6.16 34.97 4.77
N GLY A 131 7.25 35.05 3.99
CA GLY A 131 8.08 36.25 3.87
C GLY A 131 8.98 36.52 5.09
N LEU A 132 9.03 35.61 6.07
CA LEU A 132 9.87 35.75 7.27
C LEU A 132 11.37 35.69 6.96
N ARG A 133 11.75 35.10 5.82
CA ARG A 133 13.16 34.99 5.39
C ARG A 133 13.64 36.11 4.45
N VAL A 134 12.77 36.93 3.87
CA VAL A 134 13.15 37.84 2.78
C VAL A 134 13.50 39.23 3.32
N GLY A 135 14.65 39.31 3.98
CA GLY A 135 15.48 40.51 3.99
C GLY A 135 16.57 40.36 2.92
N SER A 136 16.36 40.98 1.75
CA SER A 136 17.29 41.07 0.60
C SER A 136 17.09 40.07 -0.56
N MET A 137 16.89 40.68 -1.73
CA MET A 137 16.93 40.17 -3.12
C MET A 137 15.75 39.35 -3.71
N ARG A 138 14.96 40.12 -4.46
CA ARG A 138 14.40 39.90 -5.81
C ARG A 138 13.12 39.09 -5.97
N SER A 139 12.11 39.85 -6.37
CA SER A 139 10.91 39.51 -7.14
C SER A 139 11.06 38.30 -8.08
N SER A 140 10.35 37.21 -7.76
CA SER A 140 9.55 36.48 -8.75
C SER A 140 8.56 35.57 -8.02
N GLY A 141 7.27 35.74 -8.32
CA GLY A 141 6.21 34.79 -7.98
C GLY A 141 5.80 34.74 -6.51
N LYS A 142 4.77 35.51 -6.14
CA LYS A 142 3.96 35.22 -4.96
C LYS A 142 3.24 33.89 -5.23
N LEU A 143 3.82 32.75 -4.82
CA LEU A 143 3.18 31.44 -4.96
C LEU A 143 2.01 31.36 -3.97
N SER A 144 0.82 31.63 -4.49
CA SER A 144 -0.49 31.61 -3.82
C SER A 144 -0.84 32.82 -2.94
N SER A 145 -2.04 33.35 -3.16
CA SER A 145 -2.69 34.43 -2.40
C SER A 145 -3.51 33.90 -1.21
N THR A 146 -3.34 32.62 -0.86
CA THR A 146 -4.12 31.93 0.18
C THR A 146 -3.35 32.02 1.50
N PRO A 147 -4.01 32.33 2.63
CA PRO A 147 -3.33 32.30 3.93
C PRO A 147 -2.76 30.91 4.19
N ILE A 148 -1.43 30.82 4.32
CA ILE A 148 -0.71 29.57 4.58
C ILE A 148 -0.90 29.22 6.05
N PHE A 149 -1.58 28.12 6.32
CA PHE A 149 -1.69 27.59 7.67
C PHE A 149 -0.41 26.82 8.01
N VAL A 150 0.46 27.45 8.81
CA VAL A 150 1.72 26.84 9.26
C VAL A 150 1.42 25.87 10.40
N LEU A 151 1.85 24.62 10.23
CA LEU A 151 1.69 23.59 11.24
C LEU A 151 2.86 23.62 12.22
N GLU A 152 2.57 23.47 13.52
CA GLU A 152 3.60 23.17 14.52
C GLU A 152 4.29 21.84 14.17
N ARG A 153 5.59 21.71 14.47
CA ARG A 153 6.42 20.55 14.14
C ARG A 153 5.76 19.19 14.44
N LYS A 154 5.13 19.02 15.61
CA LYS A 154 4.43 17.77 15.97
C LYS A 154 3.21 17.50 15.09
N ALA A 155 2.42 18.54 14.80
CA ALA A 155 1.26 18.45 13.94
C ALA A 155 1.67 18.17 12.48
N PHE A 156 2.73 18.82 12.00
CA PHE A 156 3.34 18.55 10.70
C PHE A 156 3.79 17.09 10.59
N GLU A 157 4.48 16.56 11.60
CA GLU A 157 4.96 15.17 11.54
C GLU A 157 3.81 14.16 11.45
N ALA A 158 2.72 14.38 12.18
CA ALA A 158 1.51 13.58 12.06
C ALA A 158 0.83 13.73 10.69
N MET A 159 0.73 14.97 10.17
CA MET A 159 0.17 15.27 8.85
C MET A 159 0.96 14.57 7.75
N SER A 160 2.28 14.72 7.76
CA SER A 160 3.16 14.17 6.74
C SER A 160 3.24 12.64 6.81
N LYS A 161 3.22 12.04 8.01
CA LYS A 161 3.06 10.58 8.15
C LYS A 161 1.77 10.09 7.49
N ARG A 162 0.65 10.79 7.70
CA ARG A 162 -0.63 10.46 7.07
C ARG A 162 -0.59 10.66 5.55
N ALA A 163 -0.05 11.78 5.08
CA ALA A 163 0.10 12.10 3.67
C ALA A 163 0.90 11.02 2.92
N TRP A 164 2.06 10.62 3.44
CA TRP A 164 2.86 9.55 2.85
C TRP A 164 2.17 8.18 2.88
N THR A 165 1.42 7.88 3.94
CA THR A 165 0.62 6.65 4.01
C THR A 165 -0.45 6.64 2.91
N ASP A 166 -1.17 7.76 2.74
CA ASP A 166 -2.22 7.89 1.73
C ASP A 166 -1.64 7.85 0.31
N VAL A 167 -0.48 8.46 0.06
CA VAL A 167 0.26 8.38 -1.21
C VAL A 167 0.61 6.93 -1.55
N LEU A 168 1.16 6.17 -0.60
CA LEU A 168 1.47 4.75 -0.81
C LEU A 168 0.23 3.89 -1.05
N LEU A 169 -0.87 4.14 -0.33
CA LEU A 169 -2.16 3.46 -0.60
C LEU A 169 -2.66 3.73 -2.02
N GLN A 170 -2.54 4.97 -2.50
CA GLN A 170 -2.94 5.29 -3.86
C GLN A 170 -1.99 4.67 -4.89
N ILE A 171 -0.67 4.66 -4.66
CA ILE A 171 0.31 3.95 -5.48
C ILE A 171 -0.07 2.47 -5.62
N PHE A 172 -0.41 1.80 -4.50
CA PHE A 172 -0.89 0.42 -4.53
C PHE A 172 -2.15 0.28 -5.40
N LYS A 173 -3.12 1.18 -5.20
CA LYS A 173 -4.38 1.19 -5.96
C LYS A 173 -4.16 1.38 -7.46
N VAL A 174 -3.25 2.25 -7.89
CA VAL A 174 -3.08 2.62 -9.31
C VAL A 174 -2.02 1.81 -10.04
N PHE A 175 -1.06 1.18 -9.35
CA PHE A 175 0.03 0.42 -10.00
C PHE A 175 0.01 -1.07 -9.71
N VAL A 176 -0.48 -1.49 -8.53
CA VAL A 176 -0.44 -2.90 -8.12
C VAL A 176 -1.76 -3.58 -8.43
N LEU A 177 -2.87 -3.01 -7.96
CA LEU A 177 -4.19 -3.58 -8.13
C LEU A 177 -4.58 -3.81 -9.60
N PRO A 178 -4.19 -2.94 -10.57
CA PRO A 178 -4.47 -3.16 -11.99
C PRO A 178 -3.83 -4.41 -12.59
N ARG A 179 -2.80 -4.96 -11.93
CA ARG A 179 -2.16 -6.22 -12.35
C ARG A 179 -3.08 -7.41 -12.13
N VAL A 180 -4.08 -7.30 -11.26
CA VAL A 180 -5.14 -8.31 -11.10
C VAL A 180 -6.11 -8.20 -12.25
N THR A 181 -5.87 -8.99 -13.30
CA THR A 181 -6.74 -9.03 -14.49
C THR A 181 -7.49 -10.35 -14.58
N ALA A 182 -8.71 -10.32 -15.14
CA ALA A 182 -9.49 -11.54 -15.39
C ALA A 182 -8.75 -12.55 -16.31
N ARG A 183 -7.77 -12.10 -17.09
CA ARG A 183 -6.91 -12.97 -17.91
C ARG A 183 -6.07 -13.94 -17.09
N ILE A 184 -5.79 -13.64 -15.83
CA ILE A 184 -5.13 -14.55 -14.88
C ILE A 184 -6.05 -15.73 -14.54
N PHE A 185 -7.37 -15.60 -14.78
CA PHE A 185 -8.37 -16.61 -14.47
C PHE A 185 -9.25 -16.88 -15.69
N PRO A 186 -8.81 -17.75 -16.63
CA PRO A 186 -9.58 -18.09 -17.84
C PRO A 186 -11.00 -18.60 -17.52
N GLU A 187 -11.15 -19.27 -16.38
CA GLU A 187 -12.45 -19.74 -15.92
C GLU A 187 -13.38 -18.63 -15.36
N LEU A 188 -12.91 -17.38 -15.21
CA LEU A 188 -13.75 -16.19 -14.92
C LEU A 188 -14.17 -15.46 -16.22
N SER A 189 -13.49 -15.73 -17.35
CA SER A 189 -13.84 -15.14 -18.66
C SER A 189 -15.00 -15.83 -19.37
N SER A 190 -15.44 -17.00 -18.88
CA SER A 190 -16.71 -17.60 -19.30
C SER A 190 -17.87 -16.78 -18.73
N SER A 191 -18.64 -16.15 -19.63
CA SER A 191 -19.79 -15.29 -19.31
C SER A 191 -20.84 -15.96 -18.41
N GLU A 192 -20.88 -17.29 -18.35
CA GLU A 192 -21.78 -18.07 -17.49
C GLU A 192 -21.43 -17.97 -15.99
N SER A 193 -20.15 -17.84 -15.64
CA SER A 193 -19.71 -17.83 -14.23
C SER A 193 -20.00 -16.52 -13.48
N LEU A 194 -20.22 -15.43 -14.22
CA LEU A 194 -20.65 -14.14 -13.66
C LEU A 194 -22.17 -14.07 -13.46
N GLN A 195 -22.93 -14.93 -14.14
CA GLN A 195 -24.39 -15.04 -14.03
C GLN A 195 -24.83 -16.03 -12.95
N SER A 196 -23.97 -16.99 -12.58
CA SER A 196 -24.29 -18.07 -11.64
C SER A 196 -24.01 -17.75 -10.17
N ILE A 197 -23.65 -16.51 -9.82
CA ILE A 197 -23.50 -16.06 -8.43
C ILE A 197 -24.78 -15.26 -8.08
N PRO A 198 -25.79 -15.84 -7.39
CA PRO A 198 -27.14 -15.25 -7.21
C PRO A 198 -27.24 -13.96 -6.34
N GLY A 199 -26.79 -12.79 -6.81
CA GLY A 199 -26.83 -11.55 -6.00
C GLY A 199 -25.80 -10.49 -6.35
N ILE A 200 -24.73 -10.86 -7.07
CA ILE A 200 -23.99 -9.90 -7.87
C ILE A 200 -24.78 -9.82 -9.17
N LYS A 201 -25.62 -8.79 -9.34
CA LYS A 201 -26.23 -8.53 -10.64
C LYS A 201 -25.11 -8.57 -11.69
N SER A 202 -25.33 -9.29 -12.78
CA SER A 202 -24.44 -9.32 -13.96
C SER A 202 -24.21 -7.91 -14.55
N GLU A 203 -24.93 -6.91 -14.07
CA GLU A 203 -24.67 -5.48 -14.20
C GLU A 203 -23.77 -4.97 -13.05
N PRO A 204 -22.43 -4.88 -13.25
CA PRO A 204 -21.49 -4.43 -12.23
C PRO A 204 -21.41 -2.89 -12.19
N LEU A 205 -22.40 -2.15 -12.70
CA LEU A 205 -22.27 -0.69 -12.88
C LEU A 205 -22.61 0.12 -11.61
N CYS A 206 -23.19 -0.46 -10.56
CA CYS A 206 -23.83 0.34 -9.50
C CYS A 206 -23.16 0.33 -8.10
N SER A 207 -22.12 -0.46 -7.82
CA SER A 207 -21.38 -0.29 -6.55
C SER A 207 -20.27 0.74 -6.73
N ASN A 208 -20.49 1.99 -6.31
CA ASN A 208 -19.48 3.05 -6.32
C ASN A 208 -18.36 2.85 -5.28
N VAL A 209 -18.42 1.79 -4.48
CA VAL A 209 -17.48 1.53 -3.38
C VAL A 209 -16.19 0.88 -3.88
N TYR A 210 -16.29 -0.08 -4.80
CA TYR A 210 -15.14 -0.88 -5.28
C TYR A 210 -14.82 -0.59 -6.74
N SER A 211 -13.51 -0.47 -7.03
CA SER A 211 -12.95 -0.45 -8.37
C SER A 211 -13.15 -1.79 -9.09
N ARG A 212 -12.98 -1.80 -10.42
CA ARG A 212 -13.08 -3.02 -11.24
C ARG A 212 -12.13 -4.13 -10.79
N TYR A 213 -10.95 -3.76 -10.26
CA TYR A 213 -9.93 -4.70 -9.83
C TYR A 213 -10.27 -5.33 -8.49
N GLU A 214 -10.78 -4.55 -7.52
CA GLU A 214 -11.28 -5.06 -6.24
C GLU A 214 -12.45 -6.03 -6.44
N ARG A 215 -13.36 -5.70 -7.36
CA ARG A 215 -14.44 -6.60 -7.73
C ARG A 215 -13.93 -7.91 -8.33
N THR A 216 -12.87 -7.85 -9.14
CA THR A 216 -12.24 -9.07 -9.68
C THR A 216 -11.73 -9.96 -8.56
N VAL A 217 -11.10 -9.39 -7.53
CA VAL A 217 -10.67 -10.13 -6.33
C VAL A 217 -11.87 -10.71 -5.57
N LEU A 218 -12.95 -9.96 -5.38
CA LEU A 218 -14.15 -10.47 -4.70
C LEU A 218 -14.78 -11.66 -5.45
N VAL A 219 -14.91 -11.57 -6.78
CA VAL A 219 -15.42 -12.69 -7.59
C VAL A 219 -14.52 -13.91 -7.47
N TRP A 220 -13.20 -13.71 -7.50
CA TRP A 220 -12.21 -14.77 -7.30
C TRP A 220 -12.38 -15.46 -5.94
N LEU A 221 -12.52 -14.69 -4.86
CA LEU A 221 -12.74 -15.23 -3.50
C LEU A 221 -14.04 -16.03 -3.40
N ASN A 222 -15.16 -15.53 -3.95
CA ASN A 222 -16.44 -16.24 -3.95
C ASN A 222 -16.34 -17.59 -4.65
N LYS A 223 -15.76 -17.60 -5.86
CA LYS A 223 -15.64 -18.80 -6.66
C LYS A 223 -14.77 -19.86 -5.97
N HIS A 224 -13.62 -19.44 -5.45
CA HIS A 224 -12.71 -20.36 -4.78
C HIS A 224 -13.29 -20.87 -3.46
N TYR A 225 -13.96 -20.03 -2.67
CA TYR A 225 -14.62 -20.47 -1.45
C TYR A 225 -15.69 -21.52 -1.73
N GLU A 226 -16.61 -21.25 -2.66
CA GLU A 226 -17.71 -22.15 -2.97
C GLU A 226 -17.20 -23.51 -3.47
N LYS A 227 -16.24 -23.49 -4.40
CA LYS A 227 -15.62 -24.71 -4.96
C LYS A 227 -14.88 -25.52 -3.89
N ASN A 228 -14.11 -24.86 -3.02
CA ASN A 228 -13.18 -25.56 -2.13
C ASN A 228 -13.76 -25.92 -0.76
N ARG A 229 -14.82 -25.26 -0.26
CA ARG A 229 -15.33 -25.55 1.09
C ARG A 229 -15.74 -27.02 1.29
N GLN A 230 -16.28 -27.64 0.25
CA GLN A 230 -16.67 -29.06 0.25
C GLN A 230 -15.46 -30.00 0.27
N ILE A 231 -14.33 -29.56 -0.27
CA ILE A 231 -13.11 -30.36 -0.39
C ILE A 231 -12.28 -30.23 0.89
N VAL A 232 -12.12 -29.01 1.40
CA VAL A 232 -11.24 -28.70 2.54
C VAL A 232 -11.79 -29.25 3.84
N TRP A 233 -13.11 -29.19 4.05
CA TRP A 233 -13.75 -29.53 5.32
C TRP A 233 -14.67 -30.74 5.28
N LYS A 234 -14.56 -31.61 4.24
CA LYS A 234 -15.31 -32.87 4.18
C LYS A 234 -15.13 -33.75 5.43
N ASP A 235 -13.90 -33.80 5.95
CA ASP A 235 -13.50 -34.62 7.09
C ASP A 235 -13.19 -33.75 8.33
N SER A 236 -13.83 -32.58 8.45
CA SER A 236 -13.54 -31.61 9.50
C SER A 236 -13.75 -32.20 10.90
N ARG A 237 -12.84 -31.85 11.82
CA ARG A 237 -12.90 -32.29 13.23
C ARG A 237 -13.61 -31.30 14.15
N ARG A 238 -13.85 -30.07 13.67
CA ARG A 238 -14.35 -28.94 14.48
C ARG A 238 -15.53 -28.25 13.78
N GLY A 239 -16.53 -29.06 13.46
CA GLY A 239 -17.75 -28.68 12.75
C GLY A 239 -17.93 -29.50 11.48
N GLY A 240 -18.91 -29.13 10.66
CA GLY A 240 -19.15 -29.73 9.34
C GLY A 240 -18.56 -28.89 8.21
N ILE A 241 -19.00 -29.17 6.98
CA ILE A 241 -18.73 -28.31 5.84
C ILE A 241 -19.32 -26.91 6.12
N PRO A 242 -18.53 -25.82 5.97
CA PRO A 242 -19.05 -24.46 6.15
C PRO A 242 -20.25 -24.17 5.23
N PRO A 243 -21.21 -23.34 5.69
CA PRO A 243 -22.34 -22.94 4.87
C PRO A 243 -21.89 -22.16 3.64
N THR A 244 -22.69 -22.22 2.58
CA THR A 244 -22.57 -21.29 1.45
C THR A 244 -22.72 -19.87 1.95
N ARG A 245 -21.86 -18.95 1.51
CA ARG A 245 -21.98 -17.53 1.88
C ARG A 245 -21.48 -16.61 0.79
N TRP A 246 -21.85 -15.35 0.96
CA TRP A 246 -21.54 -14.24 0.08
C TRP A 246 -20.31 -13.49 0.60
N ILE A 247 -19.30 -13.32 -0.26
CA ILE A 247 -18.13 -12.49 0.07
C ILE A 247 -18.26 -11.17 -0.71
N VAL A 248 -18.67 -10.12 0.00
CA VAL A 248 -18.94 -8.80 -0.56
C VAL A 248 -18.01 -7.71 -0.02
N ASN A 249 -17.23 -8.00 1.04
CA ASN A 249 -16.22 -7.10 1.60
C ASN A 249 -14.92 -7.84 1.99
N PHE A 250 -13.85 -7.08 2.24
CA PHE A 250 -12.54 -7.61 2.65
C PHE A 250 -12.34 -7.62 4.18
N ASP A 251 -13.40 -7.34 4.94
CA ASP A 251 -13.34 -7.13 6.38
C ASP A 251 -14.06 -8.28 7.11
N GLN A 252 -15.36 -8.12 7.34
CA GLN A 252 -16.20 -9.05 8.09
C GLN A 252 -16.30 -10.42 7.42
N ASP A 253 -16.33 -10.48 6.09
CA ASP A 253 -16.52 -11.74 5.36
C ASP A 253 -15.23 -12.59 5.32
N LEU A 254 -14.09 -11.98 5.66
CA LEU A 254 -12.79 -12.66 5.77
C LEU A 254 -12.37 -12.92 7.22
N LEU A 255 -13.11 -12.38 8.19
CA LEU A 255 -12.75 -12.36 9.60
C LEU A 255 -12.47 -13.75 10.20
N ASP A 256 -13.20 -14.76 9.74
CA ASP A 256 -13.09 -16.11 10.27
C ASP A 256 -11.99 -16.97 9.64
N GLY A 257 -11.31 -16.41 8.64
CA GLY A 257 -10.22 -17.05 7.92
C GLY A 257 -10.62 -18.19 6.97
N LEU A 258 -11.90 -18.59 6.91
CA LEU A 258 -12.30 -19.73 6.08
C LEU A 258 -12.18 -19.43 4.58
N VAL A 259 -12.51 -18.20 4.16
CA VAL A 259 -12.35 -17.79 2.76
C VAL A 259 -10.89 -17.79 2.34
N LEU A 260 -10.00 -17.26 3.20
CA LEU A 260 -8.55 -17.28 2.96
C LEU A 260 -7.99 -18.71 2.93
N ALA A 261 -8.46 -19.58 3.82
CA ALA A 261 -8.03 -20.98 3.87
C ALA A 261 -8.47 -21.75 2.62
N ALA A 262 -9.72 -21.56 2.18
CA ALA A 262 -10.22 -22.13 0.94
C ALA A 262 -9.41 -21.63 -0.27
N GLN A 263 -8.99 -20.36 -0.26
CA GLN A 263 -8.18 -19.77 -1.30
C GLN A 263 -6.79 -20.41 -1.37
N ILE A 264 -6.10 -20.55 -0.23
CA ILE A 264 -4.77 -21.16 -0.15
C ILE A 264 -4.86 -22.65 -0.50
N ALA A 265 -5.87 -23.36 0.01
CA ALA A 265 -6.08 -24.78 -0.25
C ALA A 265 -6.28 -25.10 -1.74
N ALA A 266 -6.85 -24.17 -2.51
CA ALA A 266 -7.02 -24.33 -3.95
C ALA A 266 -5.69 -24.46 -4.70
N TYR A 267 -4.62 -23.85 -4.19
CA TYR A 267 -3.27 -23.91 -4.78
C TYR A 267 -2.33 -24.87 -4.03
N CYS A 268 -2.54 -25.02 -2.73
CA CYS A 268 -1.72 -25.85 -1.84
C CYS A 268 -2.60 -26.91 -1.14
N PRO A 269 -3.20 -27.87 -1.87
CA PRO A 269 -4.14 -28.85 -1.28
C PRO A 269 -3.49 -29.76 -0.22
N TYR A 270 -2.17 -29.92 -0.27
CA TYR A 270 -1.41 -30.67 0.74
C TYR A 270 -1.46 -30.03 2.16
N LEU A 271 -1.84 -28.76 2.27
CA LEU A 271 -2.05 -28.10 3.56
C LEU A 271 -3.38 -28.46 4.23
N ILE A 272 -4.34 -29.02 3.48
CA ILE A 272 -5.66 -29.39 4.00
C ILE A 272 -5.55 -30.36 5.19
N PRO A 273 -4.93 -31.56 5.05
CA PRO A 273 -4.90 -32.54 6.14
C PRO A 273 -4.02 -32.10 7.32
N THR A 274 -3.06 -31.20 7.09
CA THR A 274 -2.08 -30.78 8.10
C THR A 274 -2.51 -29.53 8.86
N HIS A 275 -3.23 -28.61 8.21
CA HIS A 275 -3.59 -27.30 8.75
C HIS A 275 -5.11 -27.07 8.73
N PHE A 276 -5.72 -26.97 7.54
CA PHE A 276 -7.06 -26.40 7.40
C PHE A 276 -8.18 -27.27 7.97
N ILE A 277 -8.00 -28.60 8.04
CA ILE A 277 -8.94 -29.53 8.70
C ILE A 277 -9.12 -29.24 10.21
N LYS A 278 -8.20 -28.48 10.81
CA LYS A 278 -8.20 -28.12 12.25
C LYS A 278 -8.94 -26.81 12.54
N MET A 279 -9.42 -26.10 11.51
CA MET A 279 -10.14 -24.84 11.66
C MET A 279 -11.57 -25.07 12.16
N TYR A 280 -12.09 -24.12 12.92
CA TYR A 280 -13.51 -24.06 13.26
C TYR A 280 -14.30 -23.61 12.03
N THR A 281 -15.28 -24.39 11.59
CA THR A 281 -16.08 -24.09 10.38
C THR A 281 -17.33 -23.27 10.65
N ASN A 282 -17.69 -23.09 11.93
CA ASN A 282 -18.72 -22.17 12.39
C ASN A 282 -18.25 -21.42 13.64
N PRO A 283 -17.23 -20.54 13.52
CA PRO A 283 -16.68 -19.83 14.66
C PRO A 283 -17.64 -18.76 15.18
N GLY A 284 -17.93 -18.78 16.48
CA GLY A 284 -18.81 -17.83 17.16
C GLY A 284 -18.13 -16.99 18.24
N THR A 285 -16.88 -17.30 18.60
CA THR A 285 -16.13 -16.57 19.63
C THR A 285 -14.82 -15.98 19.10
N HIS A 286 -14.29 -14.98 19.78
CA HIS A 286 -13.03 -14.33 19.41
C HIS A 286 -11.85 -15.32 19.41
N GLU A 287 -11.83 -16.24 20.37
CA GLU A 287 -10.80 -17.28 20.48
C GLU A 287 -10.83 -18.24 19.29
N GLN A 288 -12.03 -18.54 18.76
CA GLN A 288 -12.17 -19.39 17.58
C GLN A 288 -11.71 -18.67 16.30
N PHE A 289 -12.02 -17.38 16.16
CA PHE A 289 -11.47 -16.55 15.07
C PHE A 289 -9.94 -16.45 15.16
N LEU A 290 -9.40 -16.22 16.35
CA LEU A 290 -7.95 -16.18 16.59
C LEU A 290 -7.28 -17.52 16.28
N HIS A 291 -7.87 -18.63 16.72
CA HIS A 291 -7.38 -19.98 16.42
C HIS A 291 -7.30 -20.22 14.91
N ASN A 292 -8.34 -19.84 14.16
CA ASN A 292 -8.35 -19.94 12.70
C ASN A 292 -7.26 -19.08 12.05
N SER A 293 -7.10 -17.84 12.50
CA SER A 293 -6.03 -16.94 12.03
C SER A 293 -4.64 -17.51 12.29
N LEU A 294 -4.41 -18.13 13.45
CA LEU A 294 -3.13 -18.80 13.76
C LEU A 294 -2.86 -20.00 12.85
N ILE A 295 -3.90 -20.75 12.46
CA ILE A 295 -3.75 -21.83 11.47
C ILE A 295 -3.36 -21.27 10.12
N LEU A 296 -4.00 -20.19 9.67
CA LEU A 296 -3.66 -19.52 8.42
C LEU A 296 -2.20 -19.06 8.41
N VAL A 297 -1.76 -18.37 9.47
CA VAL A 297 -0.37 -17.89 9.58
C VAL A 297 0.62 -19.06 9.54
N LYS A 298 0.33 -20.16 10.25
CA LYS A 298 1.17 -21.37 10.18
C LYS A 298 1.21 -21.98 8.78
N ALA A 299 0.07 -22.01 8.08
CA ALA A 299 -0.01 -22.52 6.72
C ALA A 299 0.77 -21.63 5.74
N LEU A 300 0.70 -20.31 5.90
CA LEU A 300 1.47 -19.34 5.12
C LEU A 300 2.99 -19.49 5.34
N HIS A 301 3.43 -19.67 6.59
CA HIS A 301 4.82 -19.98 6.90
C HIS A 301 5.28 -21.30 6.25
N ALA A 302 4.44 -22.34 6.25
CA ALA A 302 4.77 -23.63 5.65
C ALA A 302 5.02 -23.56 4.13
N ILE A 303 4.50 -22.53 3.44
CA ILE A 303 4.72 -22.29 2.00
C ILE A 303 5.66 -21.11 1.72
N ASN A 304 6.36 -20.60 2.74
CA ASN A 304 7.25 -19.44 2.64
C ASN A 304 6.56 -18.17 2.11
N LEU A 305 5.26 -18.02 2.36
CA LEU A 305 4.51 -16.79 2.07
C LEU A 305 4.38 -15.95 3.34
N ASP A 306 5.52 -15.62 3.94
CA ASP A 306 5.58 -14.83 5.17
C ASP A 306 5.36 -13.35 4.83
N ILE A 307 4.14 -12.85 5.09
CA ILE A 307 3.75 -11.45 4.89
C ILE A 307 3.96 -10.63 6.19
N ASP A 308 4.84 -11.07 7.10
CA ASP A 308 5.07 -10.44 8.42
C ASP A 308 3.73 -10.21 9.17
N VAL A 309 2.81 -11.16 9.06
CA VAL A 309 1.53 -11.14 9.77
C VAL A 309 1.80 -11.56 11.21
N LYS A 310 2.14 -10.58 12.05
CA LYS A 310 2.29 -10.77 13.50
C LYS A 310 0.89 -10.87 14.12
N VAL A 311 0.62 -12.01 14.75
CA VAL A 311 -0.59 -12.23 15.57
C VAL A 311 -0.37 -11.67 16.96
#